data_AF-A0A7Y6DYL2-F1
#
_entry.id   AF-A0A7Y6DYL2-F1
#
_cell.length_a   1.000
_cell.length_b   1.000
_cell.length_c   1.000
_cell.angle_alpha   90.00
_cell.angle_beta   90.00
_cell.angle_gamma   90.00
#
_symmetry.space_group_name_H-M   'P 1'
#
loop_
_entity.id
_entity.type
_entity.pdbx_description
1 polymer ?
#
loop_
_entity_poly.entity_id
_entity_poly.type
_entity_poly.pdbx_seq_one_letter_code
_entity_poly.pdbx_strand_id
1 'polypeptide(L)' 'MTCVDPGGARLPPRLFGRTFELVPAGDRYGLPAFYELHAWLLRSNPSDMFEDWNPRVSCARSTESS' A
#
# COMPACT_ATOMS: atom_id res chain seq x y z
N MET A 1 -8.40 -15.27 8.25
CA MET A 1 -8.58 -14.19 9.23
C MET A 1 -9.43 -13.10 8.58
N THR A 2 -10.76 -13.21 8.63
CA THR A 2 -11.67 -12.15 8.18
C THR A 2 -12.46 -11.70 9.39
N CYS A 3 -12.27 -10.46 9.82
CA CYS A 3 -13.16 -9.86 10.81
C CYS A 3 -14.46 -9.50 10.08
N VAL A 4 -15.59 -9.80 10.70
CA VAL A 4 -16.93 -9.45 10.19
C VAL A 4 -17.56 -8.52 11.22
N ASP A 5 -18.10 -7.40 10.77
CA ASP A 5 -18.79 -6.45 11.66
C ASP A 5 -20.10 -7.03 12.20
N PRO A 6 -20.66 -6.47 13.28
CA PRO A 6 -21.97 -6.87 13.82
C PRO A 6 -23.12 -6.85 12.79
N GLY A 7 -22.97 -6.07 11.71
CA GLY A 7 -23.90 -6.01 10.58
C GLY A 7 -23.61 -6.98 9.42
N GLY A 8 -22.65 -7.89 9.56
CA GLY A 8 -22.31 -8.90 8.53
C GLY A 8 -21.41 -8.39 7.40
N ALA A 9 -21.02 -7.11 7.42
CA ALA A 9 -20.07 -6.55 6.46
C ALA A 9 -18.67 -7.11 6.69
N ARG A 10 -17.94 -7.39 5.59
CA ARG A 10 -16.53 -7.78 5.67
C ARG A 10 -15.72 -6.55 6.07
N LEU A 11 -15.07 -6.61 7.21
CA LEU A 11 -14.13 -5.57 7.62
C LEU A 11 -12.85 -5.66 6.81
N PRO A 12 -12.20 -4.52 6.51
CA PRO A 12 -10.85 -4.52 6.01
C PRO A 12 -9.91 -5.30 6.94
N PRO A 13 -8.99 -6.11 6.41
CA PRO A 13 -7.98 -6.79 7.21
C PRO A 13 -7.14 -5.79 8.03
N ARG A 14 -6.61 -6.25 9.16
CA ARG A 14 -5.75 -5.44 10.04
C ARG A 14 -4.53 -6.24 10.45
N LEU A 15 -3.36 -5.61 10.43
CA LEU A 15 -2.08 -6.18 10.87
C LEU A 15 -1.18 -5.06 11.40
N PHE A 16 -0.36 -5.34 12.42
CA PHE A 16 0.56 -4.36 13.03
C PHE A 16 -0.10 -3.03 13.48
N GLY A 17 -1.38 -3.09 13.87
CA GLY A 17 -2.13 -1.88 14.25
C GLY A 17 -2.54 -0.98 13.07
N ARG A 18 -2.31 -1.42 11.82
CA ARG A 18 -2.75 -0.76 10.59
C ARG A 18 -3.93 -1.51 9.97
N THR A 19 -4.86 -0.75 9.42
CA THR A 19 -5.92 -1.26 8.56
C THR A 19 -5.40 -1.27 7.13
N PHE A 20 -5.66 -2.33 6.38
CA PHE A 20 -5.23 -2.43 4.99
C PHE A 20 -6.00 -1.41 4.13
N GLU A 21 -5.32 -0.81 3.17
CA GLU A 21 -5.89 0.12 2.20
C GLU A 21 -6.63 -0.63 1.10
N LEU A 22 -7.73 -0.08 0.61
CA LEU A 22 -8.48 -0.66 -0.51
C LEU A 22 -7.94 -0.09 -1.81
N VAL A 23 -7.35 -0.95 -2.64
CA VAL A 23 -7.01 -0.63 -4.02
C VAL A 23 -8.23 -0.99 -4.91
N PRO A 24 -8.87 0.00 -5.56
CA PRO A 24 -10.02 -0.25 -6.41
C PRO A 24 -9.62 -0.92 -7.73
N ALA A 25 -10.55 -1.63 -8.35
CA ALA A 25 -10.34 -2.17 -9.68
C ALA A 25 -10.11 -1.05 -10.71
N GLY A 26 -9.36 -1.34 -11.78
CA GLY A 26 -8.97 -0.35 -12.78
C GLY A 26 -7.69 0.41 -12.42
N ASP A 27 -6.93 -0.07 -11.42
CA ASP A 27 -5.58 0.37 -11.14
C ASP A 27 -4.58 -0.03 -12.26
N ARG A 28 -3.32 0.37 -12.08
CA ARG A 28 -2.21 0.06 -13.00
C ARG A 28 -1.85 -1.42 -13.10
N TYR A 29 -2.32 -2.26 -12.19
CA TYR A 29 -2.00 -3.69 -12.13
C TYR A 29 -3.02 -4.52 -12.91
N GLY A 30 -4.20 -3.97 -13.22
CA GLY A 30 -5.26 -4.68 -13.95
C GLY A 30 -5.90 -5.80 -13.14
N LEU A 31 -5.83 -5.72 -11.80
CA LEU A 31 -6.39 -6.70 -10.88
C LEU A 31 -7.82 -6.29 -10.45
N PRO A 32 -8.67 -7.25 -10.02
CA PRO A 32 -9.87 -6.92 -9.25
C PRO A 32 -9.53 -6.18 -7.96
N ALA A 33 -10.47 -5.45 -7.37
CA ALA A 33 -10.22 -4.70 -6.14
C ALA A 33 -9.67 -5.59 -5.02
N PHE A 34 -8.63 -5.13 -4.34
CA PHE A 34 -7.92 -5.87 -3.29
C PHE A 34 -7.51 -4.97 -2.12
N TYR A 35 -7.16 -5.59 -0.99
CA TYR A 35 -6.63 -4.89 0.17
C TYR A 35 -5.11 -5.00 0.20
N GLU A 36 -4.42 -3.87 0.39
CA GLU A 36 -2.97 -3.83 0.50
C GLU A 36 -2.48 -3.27 1.84
N LEU A 37 -1.27 -3.71 2.21
CA LEU A 37 -0.49 -3.10 3.27
C LEU A 37 0.94 -3.01 2.75
N HIS A 38 1.32 -1.82 2.28
CA HIS A 38 2.67 -1.57 1.79
C HIS A 38 3.68 -1.68 2.94
N ALA A 39 4.92 -2.14 2.67
CA ALA A 39 5.94 -2.25 3.71
C ALA A 39 7.35 -1.98 3.18
N TRP A 40 8.01 -0.98 3.76
CA TRP A 40 9.40 -0.65 3.50
C TRP A 40 10.35 -1.48 4.36
N LEU A 41 10.74 -2.66 3.88
CA LEU A 41 11.55 -3.62 4.66
C LEU A 41 13.05 -3.31 4.72
N LEU A 42 13.63 -2.79 3.63
CA LEU A 42 15.09 -2.67 3.47
C LEU A 42 15.62 -1.22 3.50
N ARG A 43 14.71 -0.24 3.62
CA ARG A 43 15.02 1.20 3.66
C ARG A 43 14.04 1.87 4.60
N SER A 44 14.54 2.51 5.65
CA SER A 44 13.66 3.22 6.58
C SER A 44 12.95 4.37 5.87
N ASN A 45 11.63 4.43 6.03
CA ASN A 45 10.78 5.48 5.52
C ASN A 45 10.50 6.47 6.67
N PRO A 46 10.88 7.76 6.53
CA PRO A 46 10.60 8.76 7.56
C PRO A 46 9.12 9.14 7.68
N SER A 47 8.29 8.82 6.67
CA SER A 47 6.85 9.10 6.71
C SER A 47 6.10 8.08 7.58
N ASP A 48 6.34 6.78 7.37
CA ASP A 48 6.06 5.63 8.24
C ASP A 48 6.46 4.36 7.45
N MET A 49 6.73 3.25 8.13
CA MET A 49 7.14 1.99 7.47
C MET A 49 6.10 1.45 6.49
N PHE A 50 4.82 1.75 6.72
CA PHE A 50 3.69 1.25 5.94
C PHE A 50 3.13 2.25 4.91
N GLU A 51 3.78 3.40 4.73
CA GLU A 51 3.39 4.38 3.70
C GLU A 51 3.81 3.90 2.30
N ASP A 52 2.95 4.10 1.32
CA ASP A 52 3.20 3.70 -0.07
C ASP A 52 4.44 4.35 -0.67
N TRP A 53 4.74 5.58 -0.24
CA TRP A 53 5.85 6.36 -0.78
C TRP A 53 6.90 6.73 0.25
N ASN A 54 8.17 6.57 -0.14
CA ASN A 54 9.32 6.93 0.68
C ASN A 54 10.05 8.14 0.07
N PRO A 55 10.05 9.30 0.75
CA PRO A 55 10.65 10.53 0.23
C PRO A 55 12.18 10.45 0.11
N ARG A 56 12.83 9.41 0.64
CA ARG A 56 14.27 9.14 0.46
C ARG A 56 14.58 8.41 -0.85
N VAL A 57 13.58 7.90 -1.55
CA VAL A 57 13.75 7.23 -2.84
C VAL A 57 13.25 8.16 -3.95
N SER A 58 14.08 8.41 -4.94
CA SER A 58 13.72 9.18 -6.13
C SER A 58 14.43 8.61 -7.35
N CYS A 59 13.82 8.77 -8.52
CA CYS A 59 14.47 8.44 -9.78
C CYS A 59 15.53 9.50 -10.06
N ALA A 60 16.78 9.08 -10.30
CA ALA A 60 17.74 9.96 -10.95
C ALA A 60 17.23 10.24 -12.37
N ARG A 61 17.15 11.51 -12.76
CA ARG A 61 16.85 11.86 -14.15
C ARG A 61 17.95 11.29 -15.02
N SER A 62 17.61 10.40 -15.95
CA SER A 62 18.54 10.02 -17.02
C SER A 62 18.83 11.28 -17.83
N THR A 63 20.08 11.74 -17.85
CA THR A 63 20.51 12.71 -18.86
C THR A 63 20.62 11.97 -20.18
N GLU A 64 19.48 11.79 -20.84
CA GLU A 64 19.45 11.37 -22.24
C GLU A 64 19.69 12.63 -23.07
N SER A 65 20.92 12.80 -23.55
CA SER A 65 21.24 13.74 -24.61
C SER A 65 20.58 13.24 -25.89
N SER A 66 19.47 13.85 -26.30
CA SER A 66 19.04 13.84 -27.70
C SER A 66 19.94 14.75 -28.53
#